data_AF-A0A4Q3TQG8-F1
#
_entry.id   AF-A0A4Q3TQG8-F1
#
_cell.length_a   1.000
_cell.length_b   1.000
_cell.length_c   1.000
_cell.angle_alpha   90.00
_cell.angle_beta   90.00
_cell.angle_gamma   90.00
#
_symmetry.space_group_name_H-M   'P 1'
#
loop_
_entity.id
_entity.type
_entity.pdbx_description
1 polymer ?
#
loop_
_entity_poly.entity_id
_entity_poly.type
_entity_poly.pdbx_seq_one_letter_code
_entity_poly.pdbx_strand_id
1 'polypeptide(L)'
;FHRWARERHEHLGLRTADDNLEVINRDLPFFARAYLRILEASRTYTRGLEPVFYNAHNDFTWQNTVLLAPLVTSDNEDIVRRKLAAMATYLDIWIMRRAANYVRVTYSSTAYAMFILCRDLRRKPLNDLIDALHKKLAEDEVTFRGATNKNRTGIAGFGINVFSRRYVFHLLARLTAFTDVGSGKPDLFDKYVDRTPKNPFDIEHVWANDYEPYKSEFTTPDEFQRWRNHVAGLLLLPADVNRSYKDKPFEQKAPHYAKHNLYAASLTPSAYEHQPQFEAFRSRLQLPFKAYTKFGKTEQEERRSLLEKLVEEIWSPKRLEEYRP
;
A
#
# COMPACT_ATOMS: atom_id res chain seq x y z
N PHE A 1 3.86 -38.81 -6.65
CA PHE A 1 4.82 -37.73 -6.96
C PHE A 1 4.48 -37.11 -8.32
N HIS A 2 4.51 -35.78 -8.40
CA HIS A 2 4.19 -35.02 -9.62
C HIS A 2 5.16 -35.37 -10.76
N ARG A 3 4.67 -35.53 -11.99
CA ARG A 3 5.44 -35.96 -13.17
C ARG A 3 6.73 -35.14 -13.36
N TRP A 4 6.64 -33.82 -13.20
CA TRP A 4 7.79 -32.92 -13.30
C TRP A 4 8.93 -33.25 -12.32
N ALA A 5 8.63 -33.63 -11.07
CA ALA A 5 9.66 -33.95 -10.08
C ALA A 5 10.40 -35.25 -10.43
N ARG A 6 9.69 -36.23 -11.01
CA ARG A 6 10.31 -37.46 -11.53
C ARG A 6 11.23 -37.16 -12.72
N GLU A 7 10.78 -36.32 -13.64
CA GLU A 7 11.56 -35.92 -14.82
C GLU A 7 12.77 -35.05 -14.47
N ARG A 8 12.76 -34.38 -13.31
CA ARG A 8 13.83 -33.48 -12.85
C ARG A 8 14.54 -33.98 -11.58
N HIS A 9 14.42 -35.27 -11.28
CA HIS A 9 14.90 -35.84 -10.02
C HIS A 9 16.41 -35.60 -9.79
N GLU A 10 17.24 -35.70 -10.83
CA GLU A 10 18.68 -35.40 -10.72
C GLU A 10 18.96 -33.94 -10.33
N HIS A 11 18.23 -32.99 -10.92
CA HIS A 11 18.38 -31.56 -10.63
C HIS A 11 17.88 -31.20 -9.22
N LEU A 12 16.91 -31.96 -8.72
CA LEU A 12 16.33 -31.78 -7.38
C LEU A 12 17.12 -32.53 -6.30
N GLY A 13 18.13 -33.33 -6.68
CA GLY A 13 18.85 -34.20 -5.75
C GLY A 13 18.02 -35.38 -5.24
N LEU A 14 16.92 -35.74 -5.91
CA LEU A 14 16.00 -36.81 -5.53
C LEU A 14 16.39 -38.15 -6.16
N ARG A 15 17.60 -38.65 -5.85
CA ARG A 15 18.17 -39.83 -6.52
C ARG A 15 17.79 -41.14 -5.84
N THR A 16 17.57 -41.10 -4.53
CA THR A 16 17.33 -42.28 -3.69
C THR A 16 16.00 -42.17 -2.94
N ALA A 17 15.56 -43.29 -2.34
CA ALA A 17 14.40 -43.27 -1.44
C ALA A 17 14.64 -42.36 -0.23
N ASP A 18 15.86 -42.33 0.29
CA ASP A 18 16.25 -41.50 1.44
C ASP A 18 16.21 -40.01 1.09
N ASP A 19 16.70 -39.60 -0.09
CA ASP A 19 16.60 -38.20 -0.55
C ASP A 19 15.13 -37.73 -0.63
N ASN A 20 14.25 -38.63 -1.11
CA ASN A 20 12.81 -38.35 -1.17
C ASN A 20 12.21 -38.21 0.23
N LEU A 21 12.59 -39.09 1.17
CA LEU A 21 12.14 -39.02 2.56
C LEU A 21 12.61 -37.73 3.24
N GLU A 22 13.84 -37.29 2.99
CA GLU A 22 14.38 -36.04 3.54
C GLU A 22 13.56 -34.83 3.08
N VAL A 23 13.23 -34.74 1.79
CA VAL A 23 12.39 -33.65 1.28
C VAL A 23 10.98 -33.70 1.86
N ILE A 24 10.37 -34.89 1.98
CA ILE A 24 9.00 -35.05 2.53
C ILE A 24 8.94 -34.74 4.02
N ASN A 25 9.96 -35.13 4.80
CA ASN A 25 9.94 -35.03 6.26
C ASN A 25 10.58 -33.75 6.79
N ARG A 26 11.50 -33.13 6.04
CA ARG A 26 12.19 -31.90 6.48
C ARG A 26 11.74 -30.67 5.69
N ASP A 27 11.89 -30.69 4.37
CA ASP A 27 11.73 -29.50 3.55
C ASP A 27 10.26 -29.13 3.36
N LEU A 28 9.43 -30.11 2.96
CA LEU A 28 8.01 -29.89 2.70
C LEU A 28 7.26 -29.37 3.94
N PRO A 29 7.44 -29.92 5.16
CA PRO A 29 6.77 -29.40 6.35
C PRO A 29 7.21 -27.97 6.69
N PHE A 30 8.49 -27.63 6.50
CA PHE A 30 8.99 -26.27 6.70
C PHE A 30 8.30 -25.27 5.75
N PHE A 31 8.32 -25.54 4.44
CA PHE A 31 7.70 -24.65 3.46
C PHE A 31 6.18 -24.62 3.57
N ALA A 32 5.54 -25.73 3.95
CA ALA A 32 4.10 -25.79 4.21
C ALA A 32 3.70 -24.88 5.39
N ARG A 33 4.44 -24.90 6.50
CA ARG A 33 4.21 -24.00 7.63
C ARG A 33 4.38 -22.54 7.23
N ALA A 34 5.46 -22.20 6.52
CA ALA A 34 5.68 -20.85 6.02
C ALA A 34 4.55 -20.39 5.07
N TYR A 35 4.12 -21.26 4.16
CA TYR A 35 3.02 -20.97 3.23
C TYR A 35 1.70 -20.74 3.96
N LEU A 36 1.34 -21.58 4.94
CA LEU A 36 0.15 -21.41 5.77
C LEU A 36 0.18 -20.09 6.53
N ARG A 37 1.34 -19.69 7.06
CA ARG A 37 1.53 -18.38 7.72
C ARG A 37 1.29 -17.22 6.76
N ILE A 38 1.75 -17.31 5.51
CA ILE A 38 1.48 -16.29 4.48
C ILE A 38 -0.02 -16.24 4.16
N LEU A 39 -0.68 -17.39 4.02
CA LEU A 39 -2.13 -17.44 3.75
C LEU A 39 -2.95 -16.84 4.89
N GLU A 40 -2.57 -17.12 6.13
CA GLU A 40 -3.22 -16.54 7.32
C GLU A 40 -3.02 -15.03 7.36
N ALA A 41 -1.78 -14.54 7.23
CA ALA A 41 -1.48 -13.11 7.21
C ALA A 41 -2.03 -12.37 5.96
N SER A 42 -2.39 -13.09 4.90
CA SER A 42 -3.10 -12.53 3.73
C SER A 42 -4.59 -12.30 4.01
N ARG A 43 -5.17 -12.97 5.02
CA ARG A 43 -6.60 -12.91 5.36
C ARG A 43 -6.85 -12.16 6.66
N THR A 44 -5.89 -12.20 7.56
CA THR A 44 -5.95 -11.59 8.89
C THR A 44 -4.88 -10.53 9.00
N TYR A 45 -5.24 -9.35 9.50
CA TYR A 45 -4.29 -8.27 9.71
C TYR A 45 -3.37 -8.59 10.89
N THR A 46 -2.21 -9.18 10.59
CA THR A 46 -1.31 -9.76 11.57
C THR A 46 -0.14 -8.84 11.87
N ARG A 47 0.06 -8.53 13.16
CA ARG A 47 1.16 -7.67 13.60
C ARG A 47 2.53 -8.21 13.20
N GLY A 48 3.39 -7.36 12.65
CA GLY A 48 4.71 -7.71 12.12
C GLY A 48 4.69 -8.42 10.76
N LEU A 49 3.51 -8.64 10.16
CA LEU A 49 3.29 -9.17 8.81
C LEU A 49 2.19 -8.37 8.07
N GLU A 50 1.91 -7.14 8.51
CA GLU A 50 0.94 -6.21 7.92
C GLU A 50 1.15 -6.04 6.41
N PRO A 51 2.40 -5.97 5.88
CA PRO A 51 2.63 -5.89 4.44
C PRO A 51 2.09 -7.08 3.64
N VAL A 52 2.00 -8.28 4.23
CA VAL A 52 1.39 -9.45 3.59
C VAL A 52 -0.10 -9.20 3.33
N PHE A 53 -0.79 -8.62 4.30
CA PHE A 53 -2.19 -8.23 4.21
C PHE A 53 -2.39 -7.10 3.18
N TYR A 54 -1.51 -6.10 3.16
CA TYR A 54 -1.57 -5.00 2.19
C TYR A 54 -1.49 -5.48 0.75
N ASN A 55 -0.56 -6.39 0.46
CA ASN A 55 -0.38 -6.98 -0.85
C ASN A 55 -1.56 -7.86 -1.26
N ALA A 56 -2.11 -8.63 -0.30
CA ALA A 56 -3.29 -9.46 -0.52
C ALA A 56 -4.53 -8.60 -0.84
N HIS A 57 -4.72 -7.48 -0.14
CA HIS A 57 -5.78 -6.51 -0.45
C HIS A 57 -5.65 -5.91 -1.86
N ASN A 58 -4.43 -5.80 -2.40
CA ASN A 58 -4.19 -5.39 -3.79
C ASN A 58 -4.32 -6.55 -4.82
N ASP A 59 -4.77 -7.73 -4.39
CA ASP A 59 -4.88 -8.97 -5.16
C ASP A 59 -3.55 -9.39 -5.82
N PHE A 60 -2.41 -9.19 -5.14
CA PHE A 60 -1.12 -9.50 -5.72
C PHE A 60 -0.81 -11.01 -5.72
N THR A 61 -1.04 -11.65 -6.85
CA THR A 61 -1.05 -13.12 -6.98
C THR A 61 0.32 -13.80 -6.88
N TRP A 62 1.43 -13.08 -7.05
CA TRP A 62 2.78 -13.63 -6.94
C TRP A 62 3.32 -13.65 -5.49
N GLN A 63 2.58 -13.07 -4.53
CA GLN A 63 3.01 -12.92 -3.15
C GLN A 63 3.59 -14.22 -2.57
N ASN A 64 2.81 -15.31 -2.59
CA ASN A 64 3.21 -16.55 -1.94
C ASN A 64 4.54 -17.10 -2.48
N THR A 65 4.70 -17.12 -3.80
CA THR A 65 5.91 -17.63 -4.45
C THR A 65 7.13 -16.78 -4.10
N VAL A 66 6.99 -15.46 -4.16
CA VAL A 66 8.08 -14.50 -3.93
C VAL A 66 8.51 -14.52 -2.47
N LEU A 67 7.57 -14.59 -1.53
CA LEU A 67 7.85 -14.62 -0.09
C LEU A 67 8.54 -15.92 0.37
N LEU A 68 8.28 -17.05 -0.29
CA LEU A 68 8.93 -18.33 0.02
C LEU A 68 10.36 -18.42 -0.54
N ALA A 69 10.68 -17.67 -1.60
CA ALA A 69 11.96 -17.77 -2.32
C ALA A 69 13.23 -17.61 -1.44
N PRO A 70 13.33 -16.67 -0.49
CA PRO A 70 14.55 -16.47 0.29
C PRO A 70 14.71 -17.45 1.47
N LEU A 71 13.70 -18.27 1.77
CA LEU A 71 13.72 -19.14 2.95
C LEU A 71 14.62 -20.36 2.76
N VAL A 72 15.25 -20.79 3.84
CA VAL A 72 16.00 -22.05 3.96
C VAL A 72 15.55 -22.79 5.22
N THR A 73 15.61 -24.12 5.21
CA THR A 73 15.13 -24.97 6.33
C THR A 73 15.90 -24.79 7.64
N SER A 74 17.09 -24.17 7.59
CA SER A 74 17.86 -23.77 8.76
C SER A 74 17.44 -22.42 9.36
N ASP A 75 16.55 -21.66 8.71
CA ASP A 75 16.00 -20.43 9.27
C ASP A 75 15.13 -20.75 10.49
N ASN A 76 15.36 -20.06 11.61
CA ASN A 76 14.45 -20.11 12.74
C ASN A 76 13.19 -19.26 12.51
N GLU A 77 12.20 -19.40 13.37
CA GLU A 77 10.89 -18.74 13.21
C GLU A 77 10.94 -17.20 13.15
N ASP A 78 11.90 -16.56 13.85
CA ASP A 78 12.05 -15.10 13.79
C ASP A 78 12.69 -14.66 12.46
N ILE A 79 13.72 -15.39 11.98
CA ILE A 79 14.31 -15.12 10.67
C ILE A 79 13.30 -15.34 9.55
N VAL A 80 12.50 -16.41 9.62
CA VAL A 80 11.40 -16.63 8.67
C VAL A 80 10.45 -15.44 8.68
N ARG A 81 9.96 -15.02 9.85
CA ARG A 81 9.06 -13.87 9.97
C ARG A 81 9.67 -12.60 9.37
N ARG A 82 10.92 -12.26 9.70
CA ARG A 82 11.62 -11.07 9.20
C ARG A 82 11.81 -11.11 7.68
N LYS A 83 12.19 -12.27 7.11
CA LYS A 83 12.29 -12.45 5.65
C LYS A 83 10.94 -12.27 4.96
N LEU A 84 9.87 -12.85 5.50
CA LEU A 84 8.51 -12.68 4.97
C LEU A 84 8.09 -11.21 5.00
N ALA A 85 8.30 -10.53 6.12
CA ALA A 85 7.93 -9.12 6.29
C ALA A 85 8.74 -8.19 5.35
N ALA A 86 10.06 -8.42 5.22
CA ALA A 86 10.92 -7.67 4.31
C ALA A 86 10.50 -7.83 2.85
N MET A 87 10.27 -9.08 2.40
CA MET A 87 9.79 -9.36 1.04
C MET A 87 8.43 -8.73 0.77
N ALA A 88 7.50 -8.84 1.72
CA ALA A 88 6.18 -8.25 1.59
C ALA A 88 6.21 -6.71 1.60
N THR A 89 7.11 -6.10 2.37
CA THR A 89 7.32 -4.63 2.37
C THR A 89 7.87 -4.15 1.04
N TYR A 90 8.84 -4.87 0.47
CA TYR A 90 9.32 -4.58 -0.87
C TYR A 90 8.19 -4.62 -1.90
N LEU A 91 7.34 -5.66 -1.86
CA LEU A 91 6.20 -5.79 -2.76
C LEU A 91 5.17 -4.67 -2.56
N ASP A 92 4.86 -4.28 -1.32
CA ASP A 92 3.96 -3.16 -1.00
C ASP A 92 4.42 -1.86 -1.69
N ILE A 93 5.70 -1.51 -1.53
CA ILE A 93 6.32 -0.35 -2.19
C ILE A 93 6.29 -0.50 -3.72
N TRP A 94 6.71 -1.65 -4.23
CA TRP A 94 6.82 -1.94 -5.66
C TRP A 94 5.46 -1.86 -6.38
N ILE A 95 4.40 -2.39 -5.76
CA ILE A 95 3.03 -2.37 -6.26
C ILE A 95 2.51 -0.93 -6.29
N MET A 96 2.67 -0.18 -5.19
CA MET A 96 2.10 1.16 -5.10
C MET A 96 2.80 2.19 -5.99
N ARG A 97 4.13 2.08 -6.19
CA ARG A 97 4.84 2.85 -7.22
C ARG A 97 4.27 2.59 -8.61
N ARG A 98 3.96 1.34 -8.95
CA ARG A 98 3.36 0.97 -10.25
C ARG A 98 1.93 1.46 -10.38
N ALA A 99 1.11 1.30 -9.34
CA ALA A 99 -0.26 1.76 -9.33
C ALA A 99 -0.35 3.29 -9.54
N ALA A 100 0.45 4.07 -8.81
CA ALA A 100 0.53 5.53 -8.96
C ALA A 100 0.95 5.96 -10.38
N ASN A 101 1.60 5.07 -11.12
CA ASN A 101 2.07 5.28 -12.49
C ASN A 101 1.21 4.58 -13.55
N TYR A 102 0.03 4.08 -13.19
CA TYR A 102 -0.87 3.33 -14.07
C TYR A 102 -0.21 2.11 -14.75
N VAL A 103 0.78 1.50 -14.10
CA VAL A 103 1.44 0.28 -14.55
C VAL A 103 0.69 -0.93 -14.01
N ARG A 104 0.31 -1.86 -14.89
CA ARG A 104 -0.43 -3.07 -14.52
C ARG A 104 0.45 -4.04 -13.73
N VAL A 105 -0.09 -4.56 -12.63
CA VAL A 105 0.54 -5.57 -11.78
C VAL A 105 -0.23 -6.91 -11.78
N THR A 106 -0.78 -7.29 -12.93
CA THR A 106 -1.47 -8.60 -13.06
C THR A 106 -0.46 -9.74 -13.06
N TYR A 107 -0.95 -10.97 -12.88
CA TYR A 107 -0.09 -12.16 -12.90
C TYR A 107 0.79 -12.23 -14.15
N SER A 108 0.19 -12.07 -15.33
CA SER A 108 0.89 -12.16 -16.62
C SER A 108 1.85 -11.00 -16.86
N SER A 109 1.49 -9.76 -16.49
CA SER A 109 2.34 -8.59 -16.73
C SER A 109 3.59 -8.56 -15.85
N THR A 110 3.58 -9.32 -14.75
CA THR A 110 4.65 -9.31 -13.74
C THR A 110 5.42 -10.63 -13.67
N ALA A 111 4.97 -11.68 -14.35
CA ALA A 111 5.53 -13.04 -14.25
C ALA A 111 7.05 -13.08 -14.44
N TYR A 112 7.57 -12.46 -15.50
CA TYR A 112 9.02 -12.44 -15.75
C TYR A 112 9.78 -11.70 -14.64
N ALA A 113 9.31 -10.51 -14.25
CA ALA A 113 9.94 -9.73 -13.18
C ALA A 113 9.93 -10.50 -11.84
N MET A 114 8.83 -11.18 -11.51
CA MET A 114 8.71 -11.98 -10.29
C MET A 114 9.57 -13.24 -10.33
N PHE A 115 9.69 -13.88 -11.50
CA PHE A 115 10.62 -15.00 -11.67
C PHE A 115 12.07 -14.58 -11.43
N ILE A 116 12.50 -13.47 -12.04
CA ILE A 116 13.85 -12.91 -11.84
C ILE A 116 14.06 -12.53 -10.37
N LEU A 117 13.07 -11.90 -9.74
CA LEU A 117 13.10 -11.59 -8.31
C LEU A 117 13.31 -12.85 -7.45
N CYS A 118 12.55 -13.91 -7.71
CA CYS A 118 12.69 -15.19 -7.01
C CYS A 118 14.07 -15.81 -7.21
N ARG A 119 14.60 -15.77 -8.44
CA ARG A 119 15.93 -16.29 -8.76
C ARG A 119 17.01 -15.54 -8.00
N ASP A 120 16.97 -14.20 -8.07
CA ASP A 120 18.02 -13.34 -7.52
C ASP A 120 18.05 -13.36 -6.00
N LEU A 121 16.90 -13.57 -5.35
CA LEU A 121 16.77 -13.52 -3.88
C LEU A 121 16.76 -14.89 -3.21
N ARG A 122 16.82 -15.96 -4.00
CA ARG A 122 16.71 -17.34 -3.53
C ARG A 122 17.73 -17.62 -2.42
N ARG A 123 17.25 -18.16 -1.29
CA ARG A 123 18.06 -18.64 -0.15
C ARG A 123 19.06 -17.62 0.44
N LYS A 124 18.84 -16.31 0.25
CA LYS A 124 19.73 -15.29 0.81
C LYS A 124 19.62 -15.21 2.34
N PRO A 125 20.74 -15.00 3.07
CA PRO A 125 20.71 -14.56 4.45
C PRO A 125 19.90 -13.27 4.61
N LEU A 126 19.35 -13.02 5.80
CA LEU A 126 18.43 -11.90 6.03
C LEU A 126 19.04 -10.53 5.68
N ASN A 127 20.29 -10.27 6.09
CA ASN A 127 20.95 -8.98 5.81
C ASN A 127 21.19 -8.79 4.31
N ASP A 128 21.74 -9.79 3.63
CA ASP A 128 21.97 -9.78 2.18
C ASP A 128 20.65 -9.66 1.37
N LEU A 129 19.56 -10.23 1.91
CA LEU A 129 18.23 -10.08 1.35
C LEU A 129 17.79 -8.62 1.41
N ILE A 130 17.90 -7.98 2.58
CA ILE A 130 17.53 -6.58 2.78
C ILE A 130 18.36 -5.66 1.87
N ASP A 131 19.67 -5.88 1.77
CA ASP A 131 20.56 -5.13 0.87
C ASP A 131 20.13 -5.26 -0.60
N ALA A 132 19.81 -6.49 -1.03
CA ALA A 132 19.36 -6.74 -2.39
C ALA A 132 17.99 -6.10 -2.69
N LEU A 133 17.07 -6.08 -1.73
CA LEU A 133 15.76 -5.42 -1.85
C LEU A 133 15.91 -3.90 -1.94
N HIS A 134 16.76 -3.31 -1.11
CA HIS A 134 17.10 -1.89 -1.18
C HIS A 134 17.65 -1.51 -2.55
N LYS A 135 18.64 -2.27 -3.03
CA LYS A 135 19.23 -2.06 -4.35
C LYS A 135 18.17 -2.12 -5.46
N LYS A 136 17.30 -3.13 -5.45
CA LYS A 136 16.22 -3.26 -6.44
C LYS A 136 15.23 -2.09 -6.40
N LEU A 137 14.90 -1.53 -5.23
CA LEU A 137 14.04 -0.33 -5.13
C LEU A 137 14.75 0.95 -5.57
N ALA A 138 16.06 1.05 -5.36
CA ALA A 138 16.87 2.19 -5.79
C ALA A 138 17.06 2.20 -7.32
N GLU A 139 17.17 1.03 -7.94
CA GLU A 139 17.32 0.86 -9.40
C GLU A 139 15.97 0.86 -10.16
N ASP A 140 14.83 0.88 -9.47
CA ASP A 140 13.51 0.90 -10.11
C ASP A 140 13.22 2.26 -10.74
N GLU A 141 13.11 2.29 -12.09
CA GLU A 141 12.77 3.50 -12.84
C GLU A 141 11.37 4.04 -12.55
N VAL A 142 10.48 3.23 -11.96
CA VAL A 142 9.12 3.64 -11.62
C VAL A 142 9.05 4.02 -10.14
N THR A 143 8.84 5.30 -9.84
CA THR A 143 8.79 5.85 -8.47
C THR A 143 7.51 6.66 -8.24
N PHE A 144 7.25 7.10 -7.01
CA PHE A 144 6.12 8.01 -6.76
C PHE A 144 6.26 9.37 -7.45
N ARG A 145 7.47 9.76 -7.86
CA ARG A 145 7.72 10.96 -8.66
C ARG A 145 7.50 10.78 -10.16
N GLY A 146 7.17 9.56 -10.58
CA GLY A 146 6.96 9.23 -11.99
C GLY A 146 8.02 8.29 -12.57
N ALA A 147 8.07 8.27 -13.90
CA ALA A 147 9.09 7.60 -14.69
C ALA A 147 9.41 8.46 -15.93
N THR A 148 10.61 9.04 -15.95
CA THR A 148 11.05 10.06 -16.91
C THR A 148 10.92 9.58 -18.37
N ASN A 149 11.20 8.31 -18.62
CA ASN A 149 11.23 7.74 -19.98
C ASN A 149 9.84 7.42 -20.55
N LYS A 150 8.75 7.62 -19.80
CA LYS A 150 7.41 7.11 -20.17
C LYS A 150 6.27 8.12 -19.95
N ASN A 151 6.57 9.42 -19.81
CA ASN A 151 5.58 10.48 -19.54
C ASN A 151 4.66 10.15 -18.34
N ARG A 152 5.20 9.48 -17.32
CA ARG A 152 4.43 9.13 -16.11
C ARG A 152 4.76 10.11 -15.02
N THR A 153 3.72 10.66 -14.40
CA THR A 153 3.82 11.73 -13.39
C THR A 153 3.76 11.21 -11.96
N GLY A 154 3.60 9.89 -11.76
CA GLY A 154 3.47 9.28 -10.45
C GLY A 154 2.30 9.84 -9.66
N ILE A 155 2.53 10.11 -8.37
CA ILE A 155 1.49 10.58 -7.45
C ILE A 155 0.91 11.94 -7.86
N ALA A 156 1.68 12.80 -8.54
CA ALA A 156 1.27 14.13 -8.96
C ALA A 156 0.16 14.13 -10.03
N GLY A 157 0.00 13.02 -10.77
CA GLY A 157 -1.10 12.80 -11.71
C GLY A 157 -1.97 11.61 -11.38
N PHE A 158 -1.88 11.08 -10.16
CA PHE A 158 -2.65 9.90 -9.78
C PHE A 158 -4.07 10.28 -9.37
N GLY A 159 -5.05 9.63 -9.98
CA GLY A 159 -6.46 9.92 -9.76
C GLY A 159 -7.31 8.69 -9.94
N ILE A 160 -8.55 8.78 -9.47
CA ILE A 160 -9.53 7.69 -9.54
C ILE A 160 -10.11 7.56 -10.95
N ASN A 161 -10.09 6.33 -11.45
CA ASN A 161 -10.80 5.87 -12.64
C ASN A 161 -11.09 4.36 -12.47
N VAL A 162 -11.64 3.71 -13.50
CA VAL A 162 -12.02 2.29 -13.46
C VAL A 162 -10.84 1.38 -13.07
N PHE A 163 -9.63 1.65 -13.59
CA PHE A 163 -8.43 0.87 -13.27
C PHE A 163 -7.90 1.19 -11.87
N SER A 164 -7.81 2.48 -11.52
CA SER A 164 -7.12 2.93 -10.31
C SER A 164 -7.97 2.88 -9.05
N ARG A 165 -9.30 2.75 -9.16
CA ARG A 165 -10.23 2.80 -8.01
C ARG A 165 -9.80 1.95 -6.83
N ARG A 166 -9.42 0.69 -7.06
CA ARG A 166 -8.98 -0.21 -5.98
C ARG A 166 -7.68 0.26 -5.31
N TYR A 167 -6.73 0.79 -6.08
CA TYR A 167 -5.45 1.27 -5.56
C TYR A 167 -5.61 2.62 -4.86
N VAL A 168 -6.50 3.49 -5.36
CA VAL A 168 -6.87 4.74 -4.69
C VAL A 168 -7.53 4.42 -3.34
N PHE A 169 -8.46 3.46 -3.31
CA PHE A 169 -9.07 3.01 -2.05
C PHE A 169 -8.02 2.49 -1.05
N HIS A 170 -7.12 1.61 -1.50
CA HIS A 170 -6.02 1.10 -0.69
C HIS A 170 -5.10 2.22 -0.18
N LEU A 171 -4.71 3.14 -1.06
CA LEU A 171 -3.87 4.28 -0.73
C LEU A 171 -4.54 5.16 0.33
N LEU A 172 -5.81 5.52 0.16
CA LEU A 172 -6.55 6.33 1.14
C LEU A 172 -6.66 5.63 2.50
N ALA A 173 -6.88 4.31 2.52
CA ALA A 173 -6.88 3.53 3.75
C ALA A 173 -5.50 3.55 4.43
N ARG A 174 -4.39 3.43 3.68
CA ARG A 174 -3.03 3.53 4.21
C ARG A 174 -2.69 4.93 4.72
N LEU A 175 -3.09 5.99 4.01
CA LEU A 175 -2.93 7.38 4.49
C LEU A 175 -3.68 7.60 5.80
N THR A 176 -4.92 7.09 5.86
CA THR A 176 -5.79 7.23 7.03
C THR A 176 -5.18 6.53 8.24
N ALA A 177 -4.86 5.23 8.10
CA ALA A 177 -4.24 4.44 9.16
C ALA A 177 -2.89 5.04 9.60
N PHE A 178 -2.03 5.45 8.67
CA PHE A 178 -0.74 6.06 9.01
C PHE A 178 -0.89 7.40 9.77
N THR A 179 -1.86 8.22 9.38
CA THR A 179 -2.14 9.49 10.05
C THR A 179 -2.68 9.26 11.46
N ASP A 180 -3.61 8.31 11.62
CA ASP A 180 -4.18 7.95 12.92
C ASP A 180 -3.10 7.34 13.84
N VAL A 181 -2.36 6.33 13.38
CA VAL A 181 -1.27 5.69 14.16
C VAL A 181 -0.17 6.68 14.53
N GLY A 182 0.26 7.50 13.56
CA GLY A 182 1.26 8.53 13.80
C GLY A 182 0.86 9.52 14.89
N SER A 183 -0.44 9.72 15.07
CA SER A 183 -1.05 10.61 16.07
C SER A 183 -1.52 9.86 17.32
N GLY A 184 -1.07 8.62 17.51
CA GLY A 184 -1.33 7.74 18.64
C GLY A 184 -2.76 7.20 18.77
N LYS A 185 -3.49 7.17 17.67
CA LYS A 185 -4.73 6.38 17.54
C LYS A 185 -4.40 4.94 17.13
N PRO A 186 -5.32 3.97 17.32
CA PRO A 186 -5.08 2.59 16.91
C PRO A 186 -4.92 2.45 15.39
N ASP A 187 -4.16 1.44 14.97
CA ASP A 187 -4.13 1.00 13.58
C ASP A 187 -5.43 0.25 13.24
N LEU A 188 -6.21 0.83 12.33
CA LEU A 188 -7.50 0.31 11.89
C LEU A 188 -7.53 0.05 10.38
N PHE A 189 -6.36 -0.17 9.75
CA PHE A 189 -6.29 -0.45 8.31
C PHE A 189 -7.25 -1.56 7.88
N ASP A 190 -7.30 -2.66 8.62
CA ASP A 190 -8.18 -3.80 8.34
C ASP A 190 -9.66 -3.40 8.34
N LYS A 191 -10.07 -2.53 9.27
CA LYS A 191 -11.44 -2.01 9.34
C LYS A 191 -11.78 -1.04 8.22
N TYR A 192 -10.80 -0.25 7.78
CA TYR A 192 -11.00 0.68 6.66
C TYR A 192 -11.21 -0.06 5.33
N VAL A 193 -10.57 -1.21 5.15
CA VAL A 193 -10.68 -1.97 3.90
C VAL A 193 -11.73 -3.07 3.92
N ASP A 194 -12.28 -3.40 5.09
CA ASP A 194 -13.31 -4.41 5.23
C ASP A 194 -14.60 -4.02 4.49
N ARG A 195 -15.02 -4.90 3.58
CA ARG A 195 -16.24 -4.75 2.76
C ARG A 195 -17.42 -5.54 3.30
N THR A 196 -17.24 -6.33 4.37
CA THR A 196 -18.27 -7.19 4.95
C THR A 196 -19.32 -6.45 5.80
N PRO A 197 -19.01 -5.35 6.53
CA PRO A 197 -20.02 -4.65 7.31
C PRO A 197 -21.11 -4.03 6.43
N LYS A 198 -22.31 -3.81 7.01
CA LYS A 198 -23.42 -3.12 6.31
C LYS A 198 -23.07 -1.70 5.87
N ASN A 199 -22.18 -1.05 6.60
CA ASN A 199 -21.73 0.31 6.34
C ASN A 199 -20.20 0.34 6.20
N PRO A 200 -19.65 -0.15 5.08
CA PRO A 200 -18.21 -0.13 4.84
C PRO A 200 -17.75 1.31 4.57
N PHE A 201 -16.45 1.54 4.60
CA PHE A 201 -15.89 2.81 4.13
C PHE A 201 -15.98 2.91 2.60
N ASP A 202 -16.11 4.11 2.06
CA ASP A 202 -16.09 4.40 0.62
C ASP A 202 -15.31 5.68 0.34
N ILE A 203 -14.97 5.88 -0.93
CA ILE A 203 -14.26 7.06 -1.40
C ILE A 203 -15.22 8.24 -1.45
N GLU A 204 -14.90 9.28 -0.71
CA GLU A 204 -15.56 10.59 -0.77
C GLU A 204 -14.74 11.56 -1.62
N HIS A 205 -15.42 12.34 -2.45
CA HIS A 205 -14.83 13.45 -3.19
C HIS A 205 -15.06 14.74 -2.40
N VAL A 206 -14.00 15.49 -2.11
CA VAL A 206 -14.12 16.77 -1.40
C VAL A 206 -14.99 17.76 -2.19
N TRP A 207 -14.89 17.77 -3.52
CA TRP A 207 -15.78 18.55 -4.38
C TRP A 207 -17.03 17.77 -4.77
N ALA A 208 -18.17 18.44 -4.71
CA ALA A 208 -19.40 18.00 -5.36
C ALA A 208 -19.18 17.75 -6.86
N ASN A 209 -20.01 16.94 -7.50
CA ASN A 209 -19.91 16.73 -8.95
C ASN A 209 -20.61 17.85 -9.73
N ASP A 210 -20.23 19.10 -9.43
CA ASP A 210 -20.80 20.31 -10.01
C ASP A 210 -19.66 21.26 -10.39
N TYR A 211 -19.58 21.59 -11.68
CA TYR A 211 -18.59 22.48 -12.24
C TYR A 211 -18.92 23.96 -12.02
N GLU A 212 -20.21 24.30 -11.89
CA GLU A 212 -20.68 25.69 -11.87
C GLU A 212 -19.95 26.59 -10.84
N PRO A 213 -19.73 26.14 -9.58
CA PRO A 213 -19.05 26.95 -8.57
C PRO A 213 -17.55 27.18 -8.87
N TYR A 214 -16.94 26.37 -9.74
CA TYR A 214 -15.50 26.35 -10.00
C TYR A 214 -15.12 26.94 -11.37
N LYS A 215 -16.05 27.58 -12.09
CA LYS A 215 -15.79 28.24 -13.40
C LYS A 215 -14.72 29.32 -13.37
N SER A 216 -14.48 29.92 -12.21
CA SER A 216 -13.40 30.92 -12.04
C SER A 216 -12.02 30.28 -11.91
N GLU A 217 -11.95 28.99 -11.56
CA GLU A 217 -10.69 28.27 -11.28
C GLU A 217 -10.32 27.25 -12.38
N PHE A 218 -11.29 26.77 -13.13
CA PHE A 218 -11.10 25.84 -14.24
C PHE A 218 -11.74 26.37 -15.52
N THR A 219 -11.07 26.14 -16.64
CA THR A 219 -11.53 26.65 -17.94
C THR A 219 -12.61 25.76 -18.54
N THR A 220 -12.53 24.45 -18.27
CA THR A 220 -13.42 23.44 -18.86
C THR A 220 -13.91 22.44 -17.81
N PRO A 221 -15.09 21.84 -18.02
CA PRO A 221 -15.58 20.73 -17.19
C PRO A 221 -14.59 19.56 -17.10
N ASP A 222 -13.85 19.27 -18.18
CA ASP A 222 -12.87 18.19 -18.20
C ASP A 222 -11.64 18.48 -17.32
N GLU A 223 -11.20 19.75 -17.25
CA GLU A 223 -10.18 20.16 -16.30
C GLU A 223 -10.67 19.95 -14.87
N PHE A 224 -11.89 20.42 -14.56
CA PHE A 224 -12.51 20.22 -13.26
C PHE A 224 -12.58 18.73 -12.88
N GLN A 225 -13.03 17.85 -13.79
CA GLN A 225 -13.11 16.41 -13.52
C GLN A 225 -11.75 15.77 -13.25
N ARG A 226 -10.68 16.19 -13.95
CA ARG A 226 -9.31 15.69 -13.68
C ARG A 226 -8.83 16.08 -12.29
N TRP A 227 -9.09 17.33 -11.87
CA TRP A 227 -8.71 17.80 -10.53
C TRP A 227 -9.57 17.16 -9.43
N ARG A 228 -10.88 17.06 -9.64
CA ARG A 228 -11.83 16.39 -8.75
C ARG A 228 -11.44 14.93 -8.50
N ASN A 229 -11.06 14.21 -9.56
CA ASN A 229 -10.66 12.80 -9.46
C ASN A 229 -9.22 12.60 -8.99
N HIS A 230 -8.42 13.65 -8.82
CA HIS A 230 -7.07 13.52 -8.27
C HIS A 230 -7.12 13.02 -6.82
N VAL A 231 -6.22 12.11 -6.43
CA VAL A 231 -6.26 11.46 -5.11
C VAL A 231 -6.18 12.41 -3.91
N ALA A 232 -5.52 13.56 -4.07
CA ALA A 232 -5.48 14.63 -3.06
C ALA A 232 -6.85 15.29 -2.79
N GLY A 233 -7.81 15.15 -3.72
CA GLY A 233 -9.20 15.60 -3.55
C GLY A 233 -10.12 14.54 -2.96
N LEU A 234 -9.57 13.40 -2.52
CA LEU A 234 -10.35 12.25 -2.06
C LEU A 234 -10.13 11.96 -0.57
N LEU A 235 -11.11 11.30 0.02
CA LEU A 235 -11.15 10.90 1.42
C LEU A 235 -11.74 9.50 1.54
N LEU A 236 -11.56 8.89 2.71
CA LEU A 236 -12.23 7.64 3.07
C LEU A 236 -13.21 7.90 4.21
N LEU A 237 -14.50 7.63 4.01
CA LEU A 237 -15.57 7.85 4.99
C LEU A 237 -16.56 6.69 5.02
N PRO A 238 -17.33 6.47 6.10
CA PRO A 238 -18.43 5.51 6.10
C PRO A 238 -19.43 5.78 4.97
N ALA A 239 -19.92 4.73 4.31
CA ALA A 239 -20.69 4.88 3.07
C ALA A 239 -22.04 5.60 3.28
N ASP A 240 -22.69 5.46 4.42
CA ASP A 240 -23.92 6.18 4.76
C ASP A 240 -23.70 7.69 4.89
N VAL A 241 -22.63 8.10 5.57
CA VAL A 241 -22.22 9.48 5.73
C VAL A 241 -21.89 10.08 4.36
N ASN A 242 -21.11 9.36 3.55
CA ASN A 242 -20.78 9.77 2.18
C ASN A 242 -22.06 10.02 1.36
N ARG A 243 -23.01 9.07 1.37
CA ARG A 243 -24.33 9.23 0.71
C ARG A 243 -25.14 10.41 1.24
N SER A 244 -25.00 10.77 2.52
CA SER A 244 -25.75 11.87 3.13
C SER A 244 -25.30 13.26 2.64
N TYR A 245 -24.05 13.38 2.17
CA TYR A 245 -23.53 14.65 1.68
C TYR A 245 -24.03 15.01 0.29
N LYS A 246 -24.24 14.03 -0.59
CA LYS A 246 -24.66 14.28 -1.99
C LYS A 246 -23.76 15.34 -2.64
N ASP A 247 -24.35 16.37 -3.26
CA ASP A 247 -23.65 17.46 -3.94
C ASP A 247 -23.39 18.67 -3.02
N LYS A 248 -23.34 18.48 -1.70
CA LYS A 248 -23.00 19.57 -0.78
C LYS A 248 -21.57 20.08 -1.02
N PRO A 249 -21.35 21.40 -0.93
CA PRO A 249 -20.02 21.99 -1.05
C PRO A 249 -19.15 21.67 0.18
N PHE A 250 -17.83 21.88 0.05
CA PHE A 250 -16.85 21.55 1.08
C PHE A 250 -17.22 22.15 2.44
N GLU A 251 -17.62 23.41 2.48
CA GLU A 251 -17.92 24.18 3.69
C GLU A 251 -19.04 23.54 4.52
N GLN A 252 -19.97 22.86 3.85
CA GLN A 252 -21.06 22.13 4.52
C GLN A 252 -20.66 20.72 4.94
N LYS A 253 -19.70 20.10 4.26
CA LYS A 253 -19.24 18.72 4.56
C LYS A 253 -18.15 18.70 5.63
N ALA A 254 -17.25 19.68 5.58
CA ALA A 254 -16.05 19.76 6.40
C ALA A 254 -16.32 19.61 7.91
N PRO A 255 -17.32 20.30 8.52
CA PRO A 255 -17.61 20.15 9.96
C PRO A 255 -17.94 18.72 10.39
N HIS A 256 -18.36 17.86 9.45
CA HIS A 256 -18.70 16.48 9.73
C HIS A 256 -17.51 15.52 9.56
N TYR A 257 -16.46 15.90 8.81
CA TYR A 257 -15.26 15.07 8.63
C TYR A 257 -14.53 14.78 9.94
N ALA A 258 -14.59 15.72 10.90
CA ALA A 258 -14.00 15.60 12.23
C ALA A 258 -14.42 14.35 13.00
N LYS A 259 -15.57 13.75 12.66
CA LYS A 259 -16.17 12.61 13.38
C LYS A 259 -15.68 11.24 12.91
N HIS A 260 -14.86 11.15 11.88
CA HIS A 260 -14.59 9.88 11.19
C HIS A 260 -13.15 9.38 11.32
N ASN A 261 -12.17 10.13 10.83
CA ASN A 261 -10.76 9.79 10.94
C ASN A 261 -9.90 11.05 10.90
N LEU A 262 -8.66 10.98 11.38
CA LEU A 262 -7.84 12.18 11.51
C LEU A 262 -7.41 12.75 10.15
N TYR A 263 -7.19 11.90 9.14
CA TYR A 263 -6.82 12.38 7.80
C TYR A 263 -7.93 13.26 7.20
N ALA A 264 -9.19 12.87 7.32
CA ALA A 264 -10.34 13.69 6.92
C ALA A 264 -10.55 14.91 7.84
N ALA A 265 -10.45 14.70 9.16
CA ALA A 265 -10.59 15.77 10.14
C ALA A 265 -9.57 16.89 9.95
N SER A 266 -8.35 16.56 9.46
CA SER A 266 -7.24 17.49 9.26
C SER A 266 -7.55 18.65 8.29
N LEU A 267 -8.62 18.54 7.50
CA LEU A 267 -9.12 19.63 6.67
C LEU A 267 -9.84 20.72 7.48
N THR A 268 -10.06 20.51 8.78
CA THR A 268 -10.78 21.44 9.67
C THR A 268 -9.94 21.87 10.87
N PRO A 269 -10.21 23.06 11.45
CA PRO A 269 -9.49 23.53 12.64
C PRO A 269 -9.57 22.58 13.83
N SER A 270 -10.70 21.87 13.99
CA SER A 270 -10.94 20.95 15.10
C SER A 270 -9.91 19.83 15.25
N ALA A 271 -9.25 19.43 14.16
CA ALA A 271 -8.19 18.41 14.21
C ALA A 271 -6.89 18.89 14.88
N TYR A 272 -6.73 20.20 15.06
CA TYR A 272 -5.52 20.81 15.61
C TYR A 272 -5.73 21.31 17.06
N GLU A 273 -6.98 21.36 17.52
CA GLU A 273 -7.32 21.76 18.87
C GLU A 273 -7.11 20.59 19.85
N HIS A 274 -6.32 20.80 20.90
CA HIS A 274 -6.07 19.81 21.94
C HIS A 274 -5.54 18.44 21.42
N GLN A 275 -4.74 18.44 20.34
CA GLN A 275 -4.15 17.23 19.74
C GLN A 275 -2.61 17.23 19.76
N PRO A 276 -1.96 17.12 20.94
CA PRO A 276 -0.50 17.21 21.06
C PRO A 276 0.25 16.09 20.33
N GLN A 277 -0.34 14.90 20.23
CA GLN A 277 0.28 13.77 19.51
C GLN A 277 0.23 13.97 17.99
N PHE A 278 -0.85 14.56 17.46
CA PHE A 278 -0.92 14.95 16.06
C PHE A 278 0.08 16.07 15.74
N GLU A 279 0.23 17.04 16.64
CA GLU A 279 1.25 18.08 16.47
C GLU A 279 2.66 17.47 16.44
N ALA A 280 3.00 16.64 17.43
CA ALA A 280 4.29 15.95 17.46
C ALA A 280 4.54 15.11 16.20
N PHE A 281 3.51 14.42 15.67
CA PHE A 281 3.58 13.68 14.42
C PHE A 281 3.90 14.59 13.23
N ARG A 282 3.15 15.69 13.09
CA ARG A 282 3.36 16.69 12.04
C ARG A 282 4.75 17.30 12.09
N SER A 283 5.20 17.75 13.26
CA SER A 283 6.50 18.39 13.40
C SER A 283 7.65 17.42 13.14
N ARG A 284 7.58 16.19 13.69
CA ARG A 284 8.62 15.17 13.54
C ARG A 284 8.85 14.77 12.08
N LEU A 285 7.77 14.60 11.32
CA LEU A 285 7.84 14.23 9.90
C LEU A 285 7.74 15.42 8.95
N GLN A 286 7.67 16.65 9.48
CA GLN A 286 7.52 17.89 8.73
C GLN A 286 6.34 17.84 7.71
N LEU A 287 5.22 17.26 8.14
CA LEU A 287 4.04 17.07 7.31
C LEU A 287 3.18 18.35 7.28
N PRO A 288 2.96 18.97 6.11
CA PRO A 288 2.25 20.25 5.99
C PRO A 288 0.72 20.06 6.04
N PHE A 289 0.24 19.37 7.08
CA PHE A 289 -1.18 19.33 7.38
C PHE A 289 -1.69 20.74 7.70
N LYS A 290 -2.81 21.12 7.08
CA LYS A 290 -3.41 22.45 7.21
C LYS A 290 -4.94 22.33 7.17
N ALA A 291 -5.60 23.12 8.02
CA ALA A 291 -7.05 23.31 7.99
C ALA A 291 -7.45 24.31 6.91
N TYR A 292 -8.65 24.15 6.37
CA TYR A 292 -9.16 24.98 5.28
C TYR A 292 -10.56 25.50 5.60
N THR A 293 -10.82 26.77 5.30
CA THR A 293 -12.15 27.38 5.38
C THR A 293 -12.93 27.25 4.07
N LYS A 294 -12.21 27.14 2.95
CA LYS A 294 -12.70 26.82 1.61
C LYS A 294 -11.76 25.79 0.98
N PHE A 295 -12.20 25.05 -0.02
CA PHE A 295 -11.32 24.09 -0.70
C PHE A 295 -11.39 24.26 -2.21
N GLY A 296 -10.50 25.08 -2.76
CA GLY A 296 -10.32 25.28 -4.20
C GLY A 296 -9.03 24.64 -4.71
N LYS A 297 -8.59 25.07 -5.89
CA LYS A 297 -7.39 24.59 -6.58
C LYS A 297 -6.13 24.80 -5.75
N THR A 298 -5.99 25.97 -5.14
CA THR A 298 -4.84 26.34 -4.29
C THR A 298 -4.72 25.40 -3.09
N GLU A 299 -5.83 25.17 -2.37
CA GLU A 299 -5.85 24.28 -1.20
C GLU A 299 -5.62 22.82 -1.60
N GLN A 300 -6.10 22.40 -2.77
CA GLN A 300 -5.79 21.07 -3.28
C GLN A 300 -4.31 20.92 -3.65
N GLU A 301 -3.65 21.95 -4.18
CA GLU A 301 -2.20 21.94 -4.42
C GLU A 301 -1.41 21.79 -3.11
N GLU A 302 -1.74 22.54 -2.07
CA GLU A 302 -1.13 22.38 -0.74
C GLU A 302 -1.32 20.94 -0.22
N ARG A 303 -2.50 20.36 -0.44
CA ARG A 303 -2.79 18.96 -0.09
C ARG A 303 -2.05 17.95 -0.95
N ARG A 304 -1.71 18.25 -2.20
CA ARG A 304 -0.83 17.42 -3.03
C ARG A 304 0.57 17.36 -2.44
N SER A 305 1.11 18.50 -1.98
CA SER A 305 2.42 18.52 -1.30
C SER A 305 2.42 17.71 0.00
N LEU A 306 1.33 17.75 0.77
CA LEU A 306 1.16 16.86 1.92
C LEU A 306 1.17 15.39 1.51
N LEU A 307 0.38 15.05 0.48
CA LEU A 307 0.27 13.68 -0.01
C LEU A 307 1.61 13.13 -0.48
N GLU A 308 2.39 13.91 -1.23
CA GLU A 308 3.74 13.54 -1.69
C GLU A 308 4.64 13.15 -0.51
N LYS A 309 4.64 13.92 0.57
CA LYS A 309 5.41 13.56 1.77
C LYS A 309 4.87 12.30 2.44
N LEU A 310 3.56 12.17 2.57
CA LEU A 310 2.93 10.99 3.18
C LEU A 310 3.27 9.70 2.43
N VAL A 311 3.22 9.71 1.09
CA VAL A 311 3.55 8.51 0.31
C VAL A 311 5.03 8.13 0.44
N GLU A 312 5.94 9.10 0.52
CA GLU A 312 7.37 8.85 0.69
C GLU A 312 7.69 8.27 2.09
N GLU A 313 6.91 8.62 3.11
CA GLU A 313 7.02 8.03 4.45
C GLU A 313 6.41 6.61 4.52
N ILE A 314 5.15 6.44 4.08
CA ILE A 314 4.43 5.16 4.17
C ILE A 314 5.11 4.05 3.37
N TRP A 315 5.62 4.40 2.18
CA TRP A 315 6.30 3.48 1.28
C TRP A 315 7.81 3.76 1.21
N SER A 316 8.38 4.27 2.31
CA SER A 316 9.82 4.49 2.43
C SER A 316 10.58 3.16 2.34
N PRO A 317 11.60 3.04 1.47
CA PRO A 317 12.49 1.89 1.47
C PRO A 317 13.19 1.66 2.81
N LYS A 318 13.37 2.71 3.63
CA LYS A 318 13.98 2.62 4.97
C LYS A 318 13.29 1.63 5.89
N ARG A 319 11.99 1.36 5.66
CA ARG A 319 11.22 0.35 6.41
C ARG A 319 11.81 -1.05 6.33
N LEU A 320 12.61 -1.36 5.30
CA LEU A 320 13.29 -2.65 5.19
C LEU A 320 14.34 -2.86 6.29
N GLU A 321 14.95 -1.78 6.78
CA GLU A 321 15.97 -1.82 7.84
C GLU A 321 15.38 -2.23 9.20
N GLU A 322 14.07 -2.01 9.42
CA GLU A 322 13.36 -2.44 10.64
C GLU A 322 13.40 -3.96 10.85
N TYR A 323 13.71 -4.72 9.80
CA TYR A 323 13.80 -6.18 9.86
C TYR A 323 15.19 -6.70 10.16
N ARG A 324 16.24 -5.85 10.20
CA ARG A 324 17.57 -6.31 10.61
C ARG A 324 17.61 -6.69 12.09
N PRO A 325 18.43 -7.70 12.48
CA PRO A 325 18.55 -8.16 13.86
C PRO A 325 18.89 -7.05 14.85
#